data_AF-X0T914-F1
#
_entry.id   AF-X0T914-F1
#
_cell.length_a   1.000
_cell.length_b   1.000
_cell.length_c   1.000
_cell.angle_alpha   90.00
_cell.angle_beta   90.00
_cell.angle_gamma   90.00
#
_symmetry.space_group_name_H-M   'P 1'
#
loop_
_entity.id
_entity.type
_entity.pdbx_description
1 polymer ?
#
loop_
_entity_poly.entity_id
_entity_poly.type
_entity_poly.pdbx_seq_one_letter_code
_entity_poly.pdbx_strand_id
1 'polypeptide(L)'
;MAKVTREMVERSGVNVDQLVELLVKNAAAELTTYYYYTILRCNLIGLDGETIKEIAETARIEDRNHFEALVPRIYELDGKLPRDMKEFHDISACPPAYLPEETQD
;
A
#
# COMPACT_ATOMS: atom_id res chain seq x y z
N MET A 1 3.92 -19.94 -14.72
CA MET A 1 3.90 -18.52 -15.13
C MET A 1 5.00 -17.72 -14.45
N ALA A 2 5.07 -17.69 -13.11
CA ALA A 2 6.04 -16.87 -12.37
C ALA A 2 7.51 -17.00 -12.84
N LYS A 3 7.99 -18.24 -13.02
CA LYS A 3 9.37 -18.50 -13.47
C LYS A 3 9.71 -17.86 -14.84
N VAL A 4 8.76 -17.84 -15.77
CA VAL A 4 8.98 -17.25 -17.11
C VAL A 4 9.03 -15.73 -17.02
N THR A 5 8.11 -15.11 -16.27
CA THR A 5 8.08 -13.65 -16.07
C THR A 5 9.36 -13.17 -15.38
N ARG A 6 9.78 -13.86 -14.31
CA ARG A 6 11.03 -13.54 -13.59
C ARG A 6 12.26 -13.61 -14.50
N GLU A 7 12.44 -14.71 -15.23
CA GLU A 7 13.58 -14.88 -16.15
C GLU A 7 13.63 -13.77 -17.21
N MET A 8 12.48 -13.28 -17.70
CA MET A 8 12.42 -12.17 -18.66
C MET A 8 12.92 -10.86 -18.06
N VAL A 9 12.57 -10.57 -16.80
CA VAL A 9 13.01 -9.35 -16.09
C VAL A 9 14.49 -9.45 -15.71
N GLU A 10 14.99 -10.64 -15.32
CA GLU A 10 16.42 -10.84 -15.07
C GLU A 10 17.25 -10.62 -16.35
N ARG A 11 16.77 -11.09 -17.51
CA ARG A 11 17.45 -10.89 -18.80
C ARG A 11 17.52 -9.43 -19.25
N SER A 12 16.68 -8.54 -18.72
CA SER A 12 16.80 -7.10 -18.98
C SER A 12 17.84 -6.40 -18.09
N GLY A 13 18.56 -7.15 -17.24
CA GLY A 13 19.60 -6.64 -16.35
C GLY A 13 19.08 -6.10 -15.02
N VAL A 14 17.82 -6.35 -14.68
CA VAL A 14 17.21 -5.93 -13.41
C VAL A 14 17.52 -6.93 -12.31
N ASN A 15 17.89 -6.43 -11.13
CA ASN A 15 17.95 -7.24 -9.91
C ASN A 15 16.53 -7.53 -9.41
N VAL A 16 16.00 -8.72 -9.74
CA VAL A 16 14.61 -9.08 -9.41
C VAL A 16 14.40 -9.24 -7.91
N ASP A 17 15.39 -9.69 -7.15
CA ASP A 17 15.25 -9.80 -5.69
C ASP A 17 15.07 -8.43 -5.04
N GLN A 18 15.87 -7.45 -5.46
CA GLN A 18 15.72 -6.07 -5.02
C GLN A 18 14.38 -5.48 -5.49
N LEU A 19 13.96 -5.76 -6.73
CA LEU A 19 12.66 -5.31 -7.23
C LEU A 19 11.52 -5.87 -6.38
N VAL A 20 11.53 -7.17 -6.09
CA VAL A 20 10.51 -7.81 -5.25
C VAL A 20 10.53 -7.21 -3.84
N GLU A 21 11.69 -6.98 -3.25
CA GLU A 21 11.80 -6.31 -1.95
C GLU A 21 11.10 -4.94 -1.98
N LEU A 22 11.38 -4.12 -2.99
CA LEU A 22 10.76 -2.81 -3.14
C LEU A 22 9.25 -2.92 -3.36
N LEU A 23 8.78 -3.84 -4.21
CA LEU A 23 7.35 -4.04 -4.46
C LEU A 23 6.61 -4.44 -3.18
N VAL A 24 7.19 -5.33 -2.37
CA VAL A 24 6.58 -5.77 -1.10
C VAL A 24 6.51 -4.60 -0.10
N LYS A 25 7.58 -3.80 0.03
CA LYS A 25 7.58 -2.61 0.91
C LYS A 25 6.56 -1.55 0.46
N ASN A 26 6.40 -1.36 -0.85
CA ASN A 26 5.39 -0.45 -1.39
C ASN A 26 3.98 -1.01 -1.15
N ALA A 27 3.72 -2.29 -1.41
CA ALA A 27 2.41 -2.89 -1.11
C ALA A 27 2.03 -2.71 0.38
N ALA A 28 3.00 -2.81 1.29
CA ALA A 28 2.79 -2.52 2.71
C ALA A 28 2.40 -1.05 2.95
N ALA A 29 3.12 -0.11 2.32
CA ALA A 29 2.80 1.32 2.43
C ALA A 29 1.40 1.66 1.89
N GLU A 30 1.02 1.11 0.73
CA GLU A 30 -0.29 1.35 0.13
C GLU A 30 -1.43 0.80 1.01
N LEU A 31 -1.33 -0.44 1.52
CA LEU A 31 -2.39 -1.01 2.36
C LEU A 31 -2.53 -0.29 3.71
N THR A 32 -1.40 0.10 4.32
CA THR A 32 -1.41 0.84 5.60
C THR A 32 -1.98 2.25 5.43
N THR A 33 -1.67 2.91 4.32
CA THR A 33 -2.21 4.24 3.99
C THR A 33 -3.70 4.16 3.63
N TYR A 34 -4.13 3.13 2.91
CA TYR A 34 -5.55 2.81 2.69
C TYR A 34 -6.32 2.69 4.02
N TYR A 35 -5.75 1.98 5.00
CA TYR A 35 -6.36 1.87 6.33
C TYR A 35 -6.44 3.22 7.03
N TYR A 36 -5.38 4.03 6.98
CA TYR A 36 -5.36 5.38 7.52
C TYR A 36 -6.45 6.27 6.90
N TYR A 37 -6.59 6.33 5.58
CA TYR A 37 -7.65 7.12 4.95
C TYR A 37 -9.05 6.57 5.25
N THR A 38 -9.19 5.27 5.46
CA THR A 38 -10.46 4.66 5.89
C THR A 38 -10.90 5.24 7.23
N ILE A 39 -10.01 5.31 8.22
CA ILE A 39 -10.35 5.86 9.53
C ILE A 39 -10.44 7.40 9.51
N LEU A 40 -9.59 8.09 8.73
CA LEU A 40 -9.65 9.54 8.58
C LEU A 40 -11.00 9.96 8.03
N ARG A 41 -11.45 9.34 6.93
CA ARG A 41 -12.72 9.67 6.28
C ARG A 41 -13.92 9.53 7.22
N CYS A 42 -13.92 8.55 8.13
CA CYS A 42 -14.97 8.40 9.14
C CYS A 42 -15.04 9.59 10.11
N ASN A 43 -13.90 10.26 10.36
CA ASN A 43 -13.78 11.41 11.24
C ASN A 43 -13.89 12.76 10.50
N LEU A 44 -13.85 12.79 9.17
CA LEU A 44 -14.11 13.99 8.36
C LEU A 44 -15.61 14.31 8.36
N ILE A 45 -16.08 14.91 9.46
CA ILE A 45 -17.47 15.33 9.69
C ILE A 45 -17.53 16.87 9.86
N GLY A 46 -18.72 17.43 10.04
CA GLY A 46 -18.90 18.88 10.14
C GLY A 46 -18.76 19.60 8.80
N LEU A 47 -18.89 20.92 8.80
CA LEU A 47 -18.85 21.70 7.55
C LEU A 47 -17.48 21.57 6.88
N ASP A 48 -16.41 21.73 7.66
CA ASP A 48 -15.05 21.74 7.14
C ASP A 48 -14.59 20.34 6.71
N GLY A 49 -14.85 19.31 7.53
CA GLY A 49 -14.48 17.93 7.21
C GLY A 49 -15.18 17.39 5.96
N GLU A 50 -16.48 17.68 5.79
CA GLU A 50 -17.23 17.24 4.60
C GLU A 50 -16.67 17.85 3.31
N THR A 51 -16.07 19.07 3.34
CA THR A 51 -15.47 19.67 2.14
C THR A 51 -14.25 18.91 1.59
N ILE A 52 -13.52 18.19 2.45
CA ILE A 52 -12.32 17.44 2.09
C ILE A 52 -12.53 15.91 2.08
N LYS A 53 -13.72 15.45 2.46
CA LYS A 53 -14.06 14.02 2.57
C LYS A 53 -13.94 13.28 1.25
N GLU A 54 -14.29 13.93 0.14
CA GLU A 54 -14.19 13.35 -1.20
C GLU A 54 -12.73 13.22 -1.67
N ILE A 55 -11.87 14.14 -1.25
CA ILE A 55 -10.41 14.08 -1.50
C ILE A 55 -9.83 12.87 -0.76
N ALA A 56 -10.17 12.71 0.53
CA ALA A 56 -9.75 11.56 1.32
C ALA A 56 -10.27 10.23 0.75
N GLU A 57 -11.51 10.19 0.24
CA GLU A 57 -12.06 9.00 -0.43
C GLU A 57 -11.30 8.67 -1.72
N THR A 58 -10.96 9.68 -2.51
CA THR A 58 -10.19 9.47 -3.75
C THR A 58 -8.80 8.93 -3.45
N ALA A 59 -8.09 9.52 -2.48
CA ALA A 59 -6.79 9.02 -2.02
C ALA A 59 -6.89 7.57 -1.51
N ARG A 60 -7.90 7.29 -0.69
CA ARG A 60 -8.19 5.93 -0.19
C ARG A 60 -8.35 4.92 -1.33
N ILE A 61 -9.16 5.23 -2.33
CA ILE A 61 -9.39 4.31 -3.45
C ILE A 61 -8.12 4.12 -4.28
N GLU A 62 -7.30 5.15 -4.44
CA GLU A 62 -6.03 5.05 -5.14
C GLU A 62 -5.04 4.10 -4.44
N ASP A 63 -4.84 4.26 -3.13
CA ASP A 63 -3.97 3.36 -2.34
C ASP A 63 -4.43 1.89 -2.44
N ARG A 64 -5.75 1.66 -2.40
CA ARG A 64 -6.30 0.30 -2.60
C ARG A 64 -5.96 -0.24 -3.98
N ASN A 65 -6.15 0.57 -5.03
CA ASN A 65 -5.91 0.15 -6.40
C ASN A 65 -4.42 -0.14 -6.64
N HIS A 66 -3.52 0.66 -6.06
CA HIS A 66 -2.08 0.41 -6.10
C HIS A 66 -1.72 -0.89 -5.39
N PHE A 67 -2.22 -1.11 -4.17
CA PHE A 67 -2.02 -2.37 -3.47
C PHE A 67 -2.47 -3.56 -4.33
N GLU A 68 -3.69 -3.52 -4.86
CA GLU A 68 -4.24 -4.60 -5.70
C GLU A 68 -3.48 -4.78 -7.03
N ALA A 69 -2.86 -3.72 -7.56
CA ALA A 69 -2.01 -3.80 -8.75
C ALA A 69 -0.64 -4.42 -8.45
N LEU A 70 -0.07 -4.16 -7.27
CA LEU A 70 1.26 -4.65 -6.88
C LEU A 70 1.24 -6.14 -6.51
N VAL A 71 0.22 -6.60 -5.79
CA VAL A 71 0.12 -7.99 -5.32
C VAL A 71 0.36 -9.03 -6.42
N PRO A 72 -0.37 -9.03 -7.56
CA PRO A 72 -0.12 -10.02 -8.61
C PRO A 72 1.29 -9.92 -9.18
N ARG A 73 1.87 -8.72 -9.30
CA ARG A 73 3.24 -8.51 -9.81
C ARG A 73 4.28 -9.14 -8.90
N ILE A 74 4.09 -9.06 -7.57
CA ILE A 74 4.97 -9.71 -6.59
C ILE A 74 4.98 -11.22 -6.80
N TYR A 75 3.81 -11.86 -6.87
CA TYR A 75 3.70 -13.31 -7.05
C TYR A 75 4.14 -13.77 -8.45
N GLU A 76 3.93 -12.96 -9.48
CA GLU A 76 4.45 -13.21 -10.83
C GLU A 76 5.99 -13.19 -10.89
N LEU A 77 6.67 -12.51 -9.97
CA LEU A 77 8.13 -12.47 -9.86
C LEU A 77 8.71 -13.48 -8.87
N ASP A 78 7.91 -14.48 -8.48
CA ASP A 78 8.26 -15.49 -7.46
C ASP A 78 8.47 -14.90 -6.05
N GLY A 79 7.94 -13.70 -5.81
CA GLY A 79 7.87 -13.07 -4.51
C GLY A 79 6.66 -13.54 -3.69
N LYS A 80 6.59 -13.07 -2.45
CA LYS A 80 5.47 -13.32 -1.54
C LYS A 80 5.31 -12.16 -0.56
N LEU A 81 4.07 -11.88 -0.17
CA LEU A 81 3.82 -11.06 1.00
C LEU A 81 4.18 -11.84 2.28
N PRO A 82 4.57 -11.15 3.36
CA PRO A 82 4.65 -11.75 4.70
C PRO A 82 3.34 -12.44 5.09
N ARG A 83 3.45 -13.48 5.90
CA ARG A 83 2.28 -14.27 6.34
C ARG A 83 1.57 -13.64 7.53
N ASP A 84 2.29 -12.82 8.28
CA ASP A 84 1.80 -12.11 9.45
C ASP A 84 1.56 -10.64 9.09
N MET A 85 0.41 -10.11 9.52
CA MET A 85 0.02 -8.74 9.19
C MET A 85 0.90 -7.71 9.89
N LYS A 86 1.40 -8.01 11.10
CA LYS A 86 2.30 -7.12 11.81
C LYS A 86 3.65 -7.07 11.11
N GLU A 87 4.20 -8.22 10.71
CA GLU A 87 5.42 -8.27 9.88
C GLU A 87 5.24 -7.50 8.56
N PHE A 88 4.08 -7.63 7.92
CA PHE A 88 3.77 -6.89 6.70
C PHE A 88 3.70 -5.38 6.91
N HIS A 89 3.04 -4.94 7.98
CA HIS A 89 2.98 -3.54 8.36
C HIS A 89 4.37 -2.97 8.69
N ASP A 90 5.17 -3.70 9.46
CA ASP A 90 6.45 -3.23 10.00
C ASP A 90 7.54 -3.06 8.93
N ILE A 91 7.36 -3.65 7.74
CA ILE A 91 8.25 -3.47 6.58
C ILE A 91 7.82 -2.32 5.65
N SER A 92 6.73 -1.61 5.97
CA SER A 92 6.28 -0.46 5.20
C SER A 92 7.42 0.54 4.95
N ALA A 93 7.51 1.05 3.72
CA ALA A 93 8.47 2.10 3.38
C ALA A 93 8.17 3.44 4.08
N CYS A 94 6.95 3.59 4.63
CA CYS A 94 6.48 4.79 5.30
C CYS A 94 6.13 4.49 6.77
N PRO A 95 6.41 5.42 7.71
CA PRO A 95 5.92 5.31 9.07
C PRO A 95 4.40 5.15 9.13
N PRO A 96 3.86 4.44 10.13
CA PRO A 96 2.42 4.31 10.29
C PRO A 96 1.78 5.67 10.49
N ALA A 97 0.79 6.01 9.66
CA ALA A 97 0.00 7.21 9.84
C ALA A 97 -0.99 7.01 11.00
N TYR A 98 -1.13 8.03 11.84
CA TYR A 98 -2.03 8.06 12.98
C TYR A 98 -2.96 9.25 12.89
N LEU A 99 -4.18 9.08 13.37
CA LEU A 99 -5.07 10.23 13.56
C LEU A 99 -4.52 11.11 14.70
N PRO A 100 -4.74 12.43 14.62
CA PRO A 100 -4.51 13.31 15.77
C PRO A 100 -5.31 12.83 16.98
N GLU A 101 -4.80 13.10 18.19
CA GLU A 101 -5.50 12.74 19.45
C GLU A 101 -6.89 13.41 19.53
N GLU A 102 -6.97 14.65 19.07
CA GLU A 102 -8.23 15.38 18.94
C GLU A 102 -8.75 15.26 17.50
N THR A 103 -9.84 14.52 17.32
CA THR A 103 -10.49 14.30 16.01
C THR A 103 -11.72 15.19 15.79
N GLN A 104 -11.97 16.12 16.71
CA GLN A 104 -13.14 16.99 16.75
C GLN A 104 -12.71 18.43 16.43
N ASP A 105 -12.78 18.80 15.17
CA ASP A 105 -13.17 20.16 14.75
C ASP A 105 -14.54 20.07 14.05
#